data_AF-A0A354A4K4-F1
#
_entry.id   AF-A0A354A4K4-F1
#
_cell.length_a   1.000
_cell.length_b   1.000
_cell.length_c   1.000
_cell.angle_alpha   90.00
_cell.angle_beta   90.00
_cell.angle_gamma   90.00
#
_symmetry.space_group_name_H-M   'P 1'
#
loop_
_entity.id
_entity.type
_entity.pdbx_description
1 polymer ?
#
loop_
_entity_poly.entity_id
_entity_poly.type
_entity_poly.pdbx_seq_one_letter_code
_entity_poly.pdbx_strand_id
1 'polypeptide(L)'
;MNGRVIISGAGLVSSLGLSAPETWEALFAGRCGIQRIDGFDTQGFDSTAAAQVRGLGPSELGILPRDSRIMDKHSYMLMKSSRDAFRQSGLDRGDIAPEDIGYFAGMGMVDYHVEDLLPAVVQSLNQEGRLDYDKFFSGAYQQIHPLWPLSMLNNINFCQVAIDLGIKGDNTTFCPHADSGFHAIIEAYNSGISGKAKAALAGGVSEKVSPLSIARGLCFGILNTDNTHDIRCSPFGRDRRGTVLGEGCGIISLELQSGAEQRGIPSLAAVTGYGVSFELTEDSHCPTSRAISLAMEQAIDRANLRPPDIDLIIAHADGTYMGDKHEIEAIHHTFSGCIDSVNVFSSKGALGHMLAGAAAVDAVLGIYILQHGIIPAVYASPLQDETIKFMLVSGKPIKADPRRILINSRSYEGQCASLIMEAADNES
;
A
#
# COMPACT_ATOMS: atom_id res chain seq x y z
N MET A 1 -31.88 4.70 3.24
CA MET A 1 -30.76 4.11 4.00
C MET A 1 -29.72 3.73 2.99
N ASN A 2 -28.56 4.40 2.97
CA ASN A 2 -27.46 3.96 2.13
C ASN A 2 -26.97 2.61 2.69
N GLY A 3 -26.82 1.60 1.84
CA GLY A 3 -26.46 0.25 2.28
C GLY A 3 -25.07 0.23 2.94
N ARG A 4 -24.87 -0.68 3.91
CA ARG A 4 -23.57 -0.90 4.55
C ARG A 4 -22.63 -1.56 3.55
N VAL A 5 -21.44 -0.99 3.34
CA VAL A 5 -20.41 -1.57 2.47
C VAL A 5 -19.52 -2.49 3.31
N ILE A 6 -19.38 -3.73 2.86
CA ILE A 6 -18.57 -4.74 3.54
C ILE A 6 -17.41 -5.16 2.67
N ILE A 7 -16.40 -5.75 3.31
CA ILE A 7 -15.30 -6.44 2.68
C ILE A 7 -15.65 -7.91 2.61
N SER A 8 -15.77 -8.48 1.40
CA SER A 8 -16.13 -9.88 1.17
C SER A 8 -14.95 -10.78 0.80
N GLY A 9 -13.81 -10.19 0.47
CA GLY A 9 -12.59 -10.91 0.10
C GLY A 9 -11.36 -10.04 0.27
N ALA A 10 -10.22 -10.66 0.50
CA ALA A 10 -8.94 -10.00 0.69
C ALA A 10 -7.79 -10.83 0.10
N GLY A 11 -6.80 -10.14 -0.44
CA GLY A 11 -5.56 -10.72 -0.94
C GLY A 11 -4.39 -9.85 -0.55
N LEU A 12 -3.29 -10.49 -0.18
CA LEU A 12 -2.10 -9.78 0.29
C LEU A 12 -0.85 -10.54 -0.13
N VAL A 13 0.11 -9.80 -0.66
CA VAL A 13 1.49 -10.22 -0.87
C VAL A 13 2.41 -9.21 -0.19
N SER A 14 3.41 -9.70 0.54
CA SER A 14 4.43 -8.89 1.18
C SER A 14 5.78 -9.62 1.23
N SER A 15 6.83 -8.91 1.66
CA SER A 15 8.15 -9.50 1.94
C SER A 15 8.14 -10.63 2.97
N LEU A 16 7.08 -10.74 3.78
CA LEU A 16 6.93 -11.76 4.82
C LEU A 16 6.05 -12.96 4.39
N GLY A 17 5.37 -12.89 3.25
CA GLY A 17 4.48 -13.96 2.78
C GLY A 17 3.74 -13.62 1.48
N LEU A 18 3.40 -14.66 0.71
CA LEU A 18 2.67 -14.53 -0.57
C LEU A 18 1.15 -14.67 -0.40
N SER A 19 0.68 -14.64 0.85
CA SER A 19 -0.72 -14.65 1.26
C SER A 19 -0.93 -13.84 2.53
N ALA A 20 -2.19 -13.45 2.79
CA ALA A 20 -2.56 -12.76 4.02
C ALA A 20 -2.30 -13.60 5.29
N PRO A 21 -2.62 -14.92 5.35
CA PRO A 21 -2.27 -15.75 6.49
C PRO A 21 -0.77 -15.83 6.76
N GLU A 22 0.06 -16.03 5.73
CA GLU A 22 1.53 -16.11 5.90
C GLU A 22 2.12 -14.81 6.47
N THR A 23 1.68 -13.67 5.94
CA THR A 23 2.13 -12.36 6.43
C THR A 23 1.65 -12.11 7.86
N TRP A 24 0.41 -12.46 8.18
CA TRP A 24 -0.13 -12.36 9.53
C TRP A 24 0.67 -13.19 10.54
N GLU A 25 0.91 -14.47 10.24
CA GLU A 25 1.70 -15.36 11.09
C GLU A 25 3.13 -14.84 11.28
N ALA A 26 3.73 -14.26 10.24
CA ALA A 26 5.05 -13.66 10.31
C ALA A 26 5.11 -12.44 11.23
N LEU A 27 4.15 -11.53 11.09
CA LEU A 27 4.06 -10.35 11.95
C LEU A 27 3.80 -10.72 13.40
N PHE A 28 2.90 -11.70 13.64
CA PHE A 28 2.63 -12.20 14.97
C PHE A 28 3.87 -12.83 15.62
N ALA A 29 4.68 -13.55 14.83
CA ALA A 29 5.95 -14.11 15.27
C ALA A 29 7.08 -13.07 15.42
N GLY A 30 6.81 -11.78 15.17
CA GLY A 30 7.81 -10.71 15.25
C GLY A 30 8.90 -10.82 14.17
N ARG A 31 8.60 -11.36 13.00
CA ARG A 31 9.53 -11.40 11.87
C ARG A 31 9.60 -10.05 11.16
N CYS A 32 10.72 -9.78 10.52
CA CYS A 32 10.95 -8.59 9.71
C CYS A 32 11.40 -8.96 8.30
N GLY A 33 10.79 -8.32 7.30
CA GLY A 33 11.09 -8.51 5.90
C GLY A 33 12.21 -7.60 5.38
N ILE A 34 12.61 -6.57 6.14
CA ILE A 34 13.71 -5.67 5.79
C ILE A 34 15.04 -6.43 5.89
N GLN A 35 15.73 -6.50 4.76
CA GLN A 35 17.04 -7.15 4.63
C GLN A 35 17.91 -6.36 3.64
N ARG A 36 19.19 -6.70 3.52
CA ARG A 36 20.03 -6.17 2.45
C ARG A 36 19.44 -6.51 1.08
N ILE A 37 19.52 -5.55 0.16
CA ILE A 37 19.06 -5.73 -1.21
C ILE A 37 19.94 -6.76 -1.90
N ASP A 38 19.31 -7.75 -2.56
CA ASP A 38 19.99 -8.85 -3.25
C ASP A 38 19.70 -8.92 -4.76
N GLY A 39 18.82 -8.03 -5.27
CA GLY A 39 18.37 -8.01 -6.66
C GLY A 39 19.24 -7.22 -7.64
N PHE A 40 20.13 -6.36 -7.13
CA PHE A 40 21.08 -5.56 -7.90
C PHE A 40 22.23 -5.08 -7.02
N ASP A 41 23.31 -4.61 -7.63
CA ASP A 41 24.45 -4.06 -6.89
C ASP A 41 24.10 -2.70 -6.26
N THR A 42 24.18 -2.63 -4.93
CA THR A 42 23.94 -1.39 -4.19
C THR A 42 25.21 -0.57 -3.98
N GLN A 43 26.35 -0.94 -4.56
CA GLN A 43 27.58 -0.17 -4.44
C GLN A 43 27.37 1.27 -4.92
N GLY A 44 27.64 2.23 -4.04
CA GLY A 44 27.46 3.66 -4.31
C GLY A 44 26.11 4.25 -3.90
N PHE A 45 25.16 3.44 -3.42
CA PHE A 45 23.95 3.92 -2.77
C PHE A 45 24.12 4.02 -1.26
N ASP A 46 23.63 5.11 -0.67
CA ASP A 46 23.63 5.31 0.79
C ASP A 46 22.58 4.44 1.50
N SER A 47 21.56 3.96 0.77
CA SER A 47 20.54 3.04 1.29
C SER A 47 20.68 1.68 0.62
N THR A 48 20.86 0.63 1.42
CA THR A 48 21.24 -0.72 0.94
C THR A 48 20.31 -1.84 1.44
N ALA A 49 19.19 -1.48 2.07
CA ALA A 49 18.20 -2.42 2.57
C ALA A 49 16.80 -2.11 2.04
N ALA A 50 16.01 -3.17 1.85
CA ALA A 50 14.62 -3.10 1.47
C ALA A 50 13.88 -4.34 1.94
N ALA A 51 12.56 -4.25 2.03
CA ALA A 51 11.69 -5.38 2.29
C ALA A 51 11.17 -5.97 0.97
N GLN A 52 11.92 -6.90 0.37
CA GLN A 52 11.64 -7.42 -0.98
C GLN A 52 10.77 -8.69 -0.96
N VAL A 53 9.80 -8.75 -1.87
CA VAL A 53 9.00 -9.95 -2.15
C VAL A 53 9.85 -10.94 -2.93
N ARG A 54 9.83 -12.20 -2.47
CA ARG A 54 10.59 -13.32 -3.00
C ARG A 54 9.68 -14.49 -3.36
N GLY A 55 10.11 -15.32 -4.31
CA GLY A 55 9.39 -16.55 -4.67
C GLY A 55 8.10 -16.33 -5.48
N LEU A 56 7.91 -15.15 -6.08
CA LEU A 56 6.76 -14.84 -6.94
C LEU A 56 7.25 -14.49 -8.34
N GLY A 57 6.89 -15.32 -9.31
CA GLY A 57 7.24 -15.16 -10.70
C GLY A 57 6.10 -15.52 -11.66
N PRO A 58 6.32 -15.40 -12.97
CA PRO A 58 5.30 -15.64 -13.97
C PRO A 58 4.87 -17.12 -14.03
N SER A 59 5.80 -18.06 -13.83
CA SER A 59 5.52 -19.50 -13.82
C SER A 59 4.55 -19.91 -12.72
N GLU A 60 4.74 -19.38 -11.52
CA GLU A 60 3.92 -19.63 -10.33
C GLU A 60 2.49 -19.13 -10.52
N LEU A 61 2.30 -18.12 -11.39
CA LEU A 61 1.01 -17.53 -11.72
C LEU A 61 0.40 -18.06 -13.03
N GLY A 62 1.07 -18.98 -13.72
CA GLY A 62 0.61 -19.49 -15.01
C GLY A 62 0.59 -18.43 -16.12
N ILE A 63 1.41 -17.38 -16.00
CA ILE A 63 1.51 -16.30 -16.99
C ILE A 63 2.33 -16.82 -18.18
N LEU A 64 1.83 -16.59 -19.39
CA LEU A 64 2.52 -17.02 -20.61
C LEU A 64 3.80 -16.20 -20.84
N PRO A 65 4.89 -16.79 -21.38
CA PRO A 65 6.14 -16.08 -21.64
C PRO A 65 6.03 -14.86 -22.57
N ARG A 66 4.95 -14.79 -23.35
CA ARG A 66 4.64 -13.63 -24.20
C ARG A 66 4.17 -12.44 -23.35
N ASP A 67 3.30 -12.70 -22.40
CA ASP A 67 2.63 -11.66 -21.61
C ASP A 67 3.58 -11.13 -20.52
N SER A 68 4.47 -11.99 -20.01
CA SER A 68 5.50 -11.60 -19.04
C SER A 68 6.52 -10.59 -19.56
N ARG A 69 6.55 -10.29 -20.87
CA ARG A 69 7.51 -9.33 -21.48
C ARG A 69 7.22 -7.88 -21.14
N ILE A 70 5.99 -7.57 -20.76
CA ILE A 70 5.52 -6.23 -20.39
C ILE A 70 5.06 -6.17 -18.93
N MET A 71 5.39 -7.20 -18.16
CA MET A 71 5.04 -7.34 -16.74
C MET A 71 6.31 -7.45 -15.91
N ASP A 72 6.26 -6.99 -14.67
CA ASP A 72 7.33 -7.16 -13.69
C ASP A 72 6.72 -7.53 -12.34
N LYS A 73 7.54 -7.53 -11.28
CA LYS A 73 7.16 -8.01 -9.95
C LYS A 73 5.88 -7.36 -9.41
N HIS A 74 5.67 -6.07 -9.62
CA HIS A 74 4.45 -5.38 -9.20
C HIS A 74 3.19 -5.94 -9.90
N SER A 75 3.28 -6.32 -11.18
CA SER A 75 2.20 -6.98 -11.91
C SER A 75 1.89 -8.36 -11.32
N TYR A 76 2.92 -9.12 -10.92
CA TYR A 76 2.74 -10.43 -10.30
C TYR A 76 2.10 -10.33 -8.92
N MET A 77 2.55 -9.37 -8.09
CA MET A 77 1.95 -9.09 -6.79
C MET A 77 0.49 -8.69 -6.92
N LEU A 78 0.18 -7.78 -7.85
CA LEU A 78 -1.19 -7.34 -8.12
C LEU A 78 -2.08 -8.50 -8.56
N MET A 79 -1.59 -9.34 -9.49
CA MET A 79 -2.34 -10.48 -9.98
C MET A 79 -2.61 -11.52 -8.88
N LYS A 80 -1.62 -11.84 -8.06
CA LYS A 80 -1.78 -12.78 -6.95
C LYS A 80 -2.82 -12.27 -5.94
N SER A 81 -2.66 -11.03 -5.46
CA SER A 81 -3.57 -10.45 -4.46
C SER A 81 -4.99 -10.29 -5.02
N SER A 82 -5.15 -9.85 -6.27
CA SER A 82 -6.48 -9.72 -6.88
C SER A 82 -7.16 -11.09 -7.07
N ARG A 83 -6.43 -12.12 -7.50
CA ARG A 83 -6.97 -13.49 -7.62
C ARG A 83 -7.41 -14.05 -6.27
N ASP A 84 -6.66 -13.82 -5.20
CA ASP A 84 -7.03 -14.27 -3.86
C ASP A 84 -8.30 -13.57 -3.37
N ALA A 85 -8.35 -12.23 -3.49
CA ALA A 85 -9.52 -11.45 -3.09
C ALA A 85 -10.78 -11.83 -3.90
N PHE A 86 -10.63 -12.01 -5.22
CA PHE A 86 -11.72 -12.37 -6.13
C PHE A 86 -12.32 -13.76 -5.85
N ARG A 87 -11.46 -14.74 -5.52
CA ARG A 87 -11.91 -16.08 -5.10
C ARG A 87 -12.56 -16.05 -3.74
N GLN A 88 -11.99 -15.32 -2.77
CA GLN A 88 -12.54 -15.28 -1.41
C GLN A 88 -13.93 -14.62 -1.38
N SER A 89 -14.16 -13.60 -2.21
CA SER A 89 -15.48 -12.95 -2.34
C SER A 89 -16.50 -13.74 -3.17
N GLY A 90 -16.10 -14.88 -3.73
CA GLY A 90 -16.94 -15.75 -4.56
C GLY A 90 -17.37 -15.12 -5.88
N LEU A 91 -16.66 -14.10 -6.37
CA LEU A 91 -16.95 -13.47 -7.67
C LEU A 91 -16.63 -14.40 -8.85
N ASP A 92 -15.76 -15.39 -8.64
CA ASP A 92 -15.43 -16.46 -9.60
C ASP A 92 -16.59 -17.44 -9.85
N ARG A 93 -17.64 -17.42 -9.01
CA ARG A 93 -18.85 -18.23 -9.19
C ARG A 93 -19.74 -17.76 -10.33
N GLY A 94 -19.58 -16.51 -10.78
CA GLY A 94 -20.37 -15.92 -11.86
C GLY A 94 -21.76 -15.42 -11.44
N ASP A 95 -21.99 -15.23 -10.14
CA ASP A 95 -23.26 -14.71 -9.60
C ASP A 95 -23.48 -13.21 -9.91
N ILE A 96 -22.40 -12.47 -10.18
CA ILE A 96 -22.42 -11.07 -10.59
C ILE A 96 -21.92 -10.98 -12.04
N ALA A 97 -22.64 -10.25 -12.88
CA ALA A 97 -22.23 -10.04 -14.27
C ALA A 97 -20.86 -9.32 -14.33
N PRO A 98 -19.94 -9.73 -15.20
CA PRO A 98 -18.63 -9.08 -15.36
C PRO A 98 -18.65 -7.57 -15.53
N GLU A 99 -19.70 -7.05 -16.17
CA GLU A 99 -19.94 -5.63 -16.43
C GLU A 99 -20.36 -4.85 -15.16
N ASP A 100 -20.85 -5.56 -14.13
CA ASP A 100 -21.24 -5.02 -12.84
C ASP A 100 -20.10 -5.11 -11.79
N ILE A 101 -18.92 -5.62 -12.16
CA ILE A 101 -17.74 -5.73 -11.29
C ILE A 101 -16.79 -4.58 -11.61
N GLY A 102 -16.49 -3.75 -10.61
CA GLY A 102 -15.49 -2.69 -10.71
C GLY A 102 -14.09 -3.16 -10.33
N TYR A 103 -13.06 -2.45 -10.80
CA TYR A 103 -11.68 -2.67 -10.37
C TYR A 103 -10.91 -1.36 -10.22
N PHE A 104 -10.29 -1.13 -9.06
CA PHE A 104 -9.63 0.13 -8.75
C PHE A 104 -8.28 -0.17 -8.10
N ALA A 105 -7.18 0.39 -8.61
CA ALA A 105 -5.86 0.11 -8.05
C ALA A 105 -4.99 1.35 -7.94
N GLY A 106 -4.42 1.57 -6.75
CA GLY A 106 -3.31 2.48 -6.53
C GLY A 106 -2.00 1.85 -7.03
N MET A 107 -1.28 2.55 -7.89
CA MET A 107 -0.01 2.11 -8.45
C MET A 107 0.93 3.30 -8.56
N GLY A 108 2.17 3.10 -8.12
CA GLY A 108 3.23 4.10 -8.23
C GLY A 108 3.85 4.15 -9.63
N MET A 109 5.09 4.62 -9.69
CA MET A 109 5.85 4.67 -10.93
C MET A 109 6.22 3.25 -11.37
N VAL A 110 6.22 3.01 -12.67
CA VAL A 110 6.75 1.76 -13.22
C VAL A 110 8.09 2.07 -13.86
N ASP A 111 9.16 1.66 -13.17
CA ASP A 111 10.51 1.81 -13.69
C ASP A 111 10.72 0.89 -14.90
N TYR A 112 11.24 1.46 -15.97
CA TYR A 112 11.77 0.69 -17.08
C TYR A 112 13.20 0.22 -16.76
N HIS A 113 13.64 -0.81 -17.48
CA HIS A 113 15.02 -1.26 -17.43
C HIS A 113 15.89 -0.27 -18.21
N VAL A 114 16.87 0.36 -17.54
CA VAL A 114 17.79 1.32 -18.16
C VAL A 114 18.57 0.68 -19.31
N GLU A 115 18.81 -0.63 -19.21
CA GLU A 115 19.44 -1.49 -20.20
C GLU A 115 18.74 -1.42 -21.57
N ASP A 116 17.42 -1.21 -21.59
CA ASP A 116 16.65 -1.10 -22.84
C ASP A 116 17.00 0.16 -23.64
N LEU A 117 17.57 1.18 -23.00
CA LEU A 117 18.01 2.42 -23.65
C LEU A 117 19.47 2.38 -24.08
N LEU A 118 20.30 1.52 -23.47
CA LEU A 118 21.75 1.51 -23.69
C LEU A 118 22.16 1.31 -25.15
N PRO A 119 21.54 0.42 -25.95
CA PRO A 119 21.90 0.27 -27.36
C PRO A 119 21.78 1.58 -28.17
N ALA A 120 20.70 2.33 -27.93
CA ALA A 120 20.48 3.62 -28.58
C ALA A 120 21.49 4.67 -28.11
N VAL A 121 21.82 4.70 -26.82
CA VAL A 121 22.83 5.61 -26.27
C VAL A 121 24.21 5.30 -26.86
N VAL A 122 24.63 4.04 -26.88
CA VAL A 122 25.94 3.60 -27.38
C VAL A 122 26.11 3.92 -28.86
N GLN A 123 25.09 3.68 -29.69
CA GLN A 123 25.13 4.03 -31.12
C GLN A 123 25.19 5.55 -31.35
N SER A 124 24.74 6.34 -30.38
CA SER A 124 24.72 7.80 -30.43
C SER A 124 26.02 8.44 -29.91
N LEU A 125 27.04 7.68 -29.52
CA LEU A 125 28.30 8.26 -29.05
C LEU A 125 29.16 8.77 -30.22
N ASN A 126 29.78 9.94 -30.03
CA ASN A 126 30.82 10.45 -30.93
C ASN A 126 32.20 9.85 -30.59
N GLN A 127 33.24 10.23 -31.34
CA GLN A 127 34.60 9.72 -31.13
C GLN A 127 35.20 10.11 -29.76
N GLU A 128 34.69 11.17 -29.12
CA GLU A 128 35.08 11.58 -27.78
C GLU A 128 34.23 10.93 -26.67
N GLY A 129 33.32 10.01 -27.01
CA GLY A 129 32.42 9.37 -26.06
C GLY A 129 31.29 10.28 -25.54
N ARG A 130 31.00 11.38 -26.24
CA ARG A 130 29.87 12.28 -25.92
C ARG A 130 28.63 11.91 -26.71
N LEU A 131 27.46 12.15 -26.11
CA LEU A 131 26.18 11.93 -26.78
C LEU A 131 26.01 12.90 -27.95
N ASP A 132 25.88 12.36 -29.15
CA ASP A 132 25.55 13.04 -30.38
C ASP A 132 24.03 12.95 -30.59
N TYR A 133 23.33 14.04 -30.24
CA TYR A 133 21.87 14.11 -30.33
C TYR A 133 21.37 13.97 -31.76
N ASP A 134 22.12 14.42 -32.77
CA ASP A 134 21.71 14.28 -34.17
C ASP A 134 21.70 12.81 -34.57
N LYS A 135 22.71 12.02 -34.16
CA LYS A 135 22.70 10.56 -34.35
C LYS A 135 21.57 9.88 -33.56
N PHE A 136 21.34 10.31 -32.32
CA PHE A 136 20.25 9.79 -31.51
C PHE A 136 18.92 9.94 -32.22
N PHE A 137 18.55 11.17 -32.59
CA PHE A 137 17.25 11.49 -33.18
C PHE A 137 17.11 11.10 -34.66
N SER A 138 18.20 10.97 -35.41
CA SER A 138 18.14 10.56 -36.83
C SER A 138 18.01 9.04 -37.05
N GLY A 139 18.31 8.21 -36.04
CA GLY A 139 18.11 6.76 -36.19
C GLY A 139 18.49 5.88 -35.01
N ALA A 140 19.41 6.27 -34.13
CA ALA A 140 19.84 5.38 -33.06
C ALA A 140 18.75 5.10 -32.02
N TYR A 141 17.79 6.02 -31.81
CA TYR A 141 16.61 5.77 -30.96
C TYR A 141 15.80 4.54 -31.42
N GLN A 142 15.90 4.14 -32.69
CA GLN A 142 15.19 2.97 -33.24
C GLN A 142 15.72 1.63 -32.69
N GLN A 143 16.84 1.63 -31.96
CA GLN A 143 17.33 0.45 -31.23
C GLN A 143 16.56 0.19 -29.92
N ILE A 144 15.78 1.16 -29.43
CA ILE A 144 14.95 0.97 -28.25
C ILE A 144 13.88 -0.07 -28.58
N HIS A 145 13.74 -1.08 -27.71
CA HIS A 145 12.79 -2.16 -27.90
C HIS A 145 11.34 -1.62 -28.11
N PRO A 146 10.59 -2.05 -29.14
CA PRO A 146 9.29 -1.45 -29.47
C PRO A 146 8.22 -1.51 -28.37
N LEU A 147 8.29 -2.47 -27.43
CA LEU A 147 7.36 -2.55 -26.31
C LEU A 147 7.86 -1.80 -25.06
N TRP A 148 9.02 -1.16 -25.12
CA TRP A 148 9.55 -0.34 -24.02
C TRP A 148 8.58 0.74 -23.53
N PRO A 149 7.84 1.47 -24.41
CA PRO A 149 6.82 2.41 -23.94
C PRO A 149 5.72 1.73 -23.11
N LEU A 150 5.38 0.47 -23.42
CA LEU A 150 4.37 -0.29 -22.68
C LEU A 150 4.87 -0.70 -21.29
N SER A 151 6.16 -0.99 -21.14
CA SER A 151 6.72 -1.37 -19.83
C SER A 151 6.69 -0.24 -18.79
N MET A 152 6.51 1.02 -19.20
CA MET A 152 6.44 2.17 -18.27
C MET A 152 5.00 2.54 -17.89
N LEU A 153 4.00 1.94 -18.54
CA LEU A 153 2.61 2.29 -18.35
C LEU A 153 2.03 1.56 -17.13
N ASN A 154 1.74 2.30 -16.07
CA ASN A 154 1.10 1.79 -14.86
C ASN A 154 -0.22 1.05 -15.15
N ASN A 155 -1.03 1.56 -16.08
CA ASN A 155 -2.32 0.97 -16.43
C ASN A 155 -2.24 -0.38 -17.14
N ILE A 156 -1.13 -0.72 -17.81
CA ILE A 156 -1.03 -2.00 -18.52
C ILE A 156 -1.07 -3.18 -17.55
N ASN A 157 -0.36 -3.06 -16.44
CA ASN A 157 -0.32 -4.09 -15.40
C ASN A 157 -1.70 -4.34 -14.80
N PHE A 158 -2.40 -3.25 -14.51
CA PHE A 158 -3.77 -3.27 -14.03
C PHE A 158 -4.72 -3.93 -15.05
N CYS A 159 -4.64 -3.55 -16.33
CA CYS A 159 -5.49 -4.12 -17.39
C CYS A 159 -5.25 -5.62 -17.59
N GLN A 160 -4.00 -6.11 -17.45
CA GLN A 160 -3.72 -7.56 -17.54
C GLN A 160 -4.45 -8.34 -16.45
N VAL A 161 -4.56 -7.78 -15.24
CA VAL A 161 -5.31 -8.42 -14.15
C VAL A 161 -6.82 -8.34 -14.40
N ALA A 162 -7.33 -7.23 -14.94
CA ALA A 162 -8.74 -7.14 -15.33
C ALA A 162 -9.11 -8.18 -16.40
N ILE A 163 -8.23 -8.39 -17.40
CA ILE A 163 -8.39 -9.42 -18.44
C ILE A 163 -8.37 -10.82 -17.82
N ASP A 164 -7.42 -11.09 -16.93
CA ASP A 164 -7.28 -12.39 -16.25
C ASP A 164 -8.52 -12.75 -15.42
N LEU A 165 -9.10 -11.78 -14.71
CA LEU A 165 -10.30 -11.96 -13.89
C LEU A 165 -11.60 -11.83 -14.68
N GLY A 166 -11.53 -11.44 -15.95
CA GLY A 166 -12.69 -11.21 -16.81
C GLY A 166 -13.56 -10.03 -16.38
N ILE A 167 -13.00 -9.03 -15.69
CA ILE A 167 -13.73 -7.85 -15.22
C ILE A 167 -13.95 -6.88 -16.37
N LYS A 168 -15.19 -6.40 -16.53
CA LYS A 168 -15.59 -5.51 -17.64
C LYS A 168 -16.30 -4.23 -17.20
N GLY A 169 -16.56 -4.07 -15.91
CA GLY A 169 -17.11 -2.85 -15.36
C GLY A 169 -16.07 -1.73 -15.26
N ASP A 170 -16.40 -0.72 -14.46
CA ASP A 170 -15.56 0.45 -14.27
C ASP A 170 -14.18 0.06 -13.76
N ASN A 171 -13.14 0.53 -14.43
CA ASN A 171 -11.77 0.17 -14.12
C ASN A 171 -10.86 1.41 -14.19
N THR A 172 -10.15 1.71 -13.09
CA THR A 172 -9.35 2.94 -12.97
C THR A 172 -8.09 2.72 -12.13
N THR A 173 -6.99 3.32 -12.57
CA THR A 173 -5.72 3.37 -11.80
C THR A 173 -5.52 4.72 -11.14
N PHE A 174 -5.08 4.72 -9.89
CA PHE A 174 -4.75 5.90 -9.09
C PHE A 174 -3.23 5.99 -8.90
N CYS A 175 -2.67 7.19 -8.91
CA CYS A 175 -1.22 7.46 -8.94
C CYS A 175 -0.96 8.84 -8.30
N PRO A 176 0.16 9.08 -7.58
CA PRO A 176 1.39 8.27 -7.58
C PRO A 176 1.81 7.63 -6.23
N HIS A 177 1.25 8.06 -5.10
CA HIS A 177 1.92 7.83 -3.81
C HIS A 177 1.07 7.00 -2.83
N ALA A 178 1.44 6.98 -1.55
CA ALA A 178 0.96 6.00 -0.57
C ALA A 178 -0.54 6.07 -0.26
N ASP A 179 -1.16 7.21 -0.53
CA ASP A 179 -2.61 7.42 -0.42
C ASP A 179 -3.41 6.77 -1.58
N SER A 180 -2.77 6.50 -2.73
CA SER A 180 -3.47 6.05 -3.94
C SER A 180 -4.24 4.74 -3.74
N GLY A 181 -3.73 3.80 -2.94
CA GLY A 181 -4.46 2.58 -2.58
C GLY A 181 -5.74 2.84 -1.78
N PHE A 182 -5.78 3.90 -0.98
CA PHE A 182 -6.99 4.36 -0.30
C PHE A 182 -7.94 5.10 -1.21
N HIS A 183 -7.44 5.92 -2.14
CA HIS A 183 -8.30 6.53 -3.15
C HIS A 183 -9.00 5.46 -4.01
N ALA A 184 -8.31 4.37 -4.34
CA ALA A 184 -8.94 3.22 -5.00
C ALA A 184 -10.04 2.57 -4.16
N ILE A 185 -9.80 2.36 -2.86
CA ILE A 185 -10.81 1.81 -1.92
C ILE A 185 -12.01 2.76 -1.77
N ILE A 186 -11.78 4.07 -1.69
CA ILE A 186 -12.82 5.09 -1.60
C ILE A 186 -13.66 5.12 -2.89
N GLU A 187 -13.04 5.01 -4.07
CA GLU A 187 -13.81 4.95 -5.32
C GLU A 187 -14.65 3.68 -5.40
N ALA A 188 -14.11 2.52 -5.00
CA ALA A 188 -14.89 1.29 -4.93
C ALA A 188 -16.06 1.38 -3.95
N TYR A 189 -15.85 1.97 -2.77
CA TYR A 189 -16.91 2.26 -1.81
C TYR A 189 -18.01 3.12 -2.44
N ASN A 190 -17.64 4.23 -3.10
CA ASN A 190 -18.60 5.13 -3.75
C ASN A 190 -19.30 4.49 -4.94
N SER A 191 -18.61 3.65 -5.71
CA SER A 191 -19.15 2.90 -6.84
C SER A 191 -20.23 1.91 -6.37
N GLY A 192 -20.00 1.23 -5.25
CA GLY A 192 -21.00 0.37 -4.61
C GLY A 192 -22.21 1.15 -4.07
N ILE A 193 -21.98 2.24 -3.33
CA ILE A 193 -23.05 3.09 -2.78
C ILE A 193 -23.92 3.73 -3.88
N SER A 194 -23.31 4.15 -4.98
CA SER A 194 -24.03 4.75 -6.12
C SER A 194 -24.71 3.72 -7.03
N GLY A 195 -24.45 2.42 -6.82
CA GLY A 195 -24.97 1.34 -7.65
C GLY A 195 -24.33 1.24 -9.03
N LYS A 196 -23.18 1.90 -9.26
CA LYS A 196 -22.39 1.76 -10.50
C LYS A 196 -21.77 0.37 -10.62
N ALA A 197 -21.36 -0.22 -9.50
CA ALA A 197 -20.88 -1.59 -9.42
C ALA A 197 -21.63 -2.34 -8.33
N LYS A 198 -21.90 -3.63 -8.55
CA LYS A 198 -22.47 -4.51 -7.52
C LYS A 198 -21.40 -5.02 -6.55
N ALA A 199 -20.19 -5.21 -7.06
CA ALA A 199 -18.99 -5.50 -6.29
C ALA A 199 -17.79 -4.84 -6.96
N ALA A 200 -16.74 -4.54 -6.20
CA ALA A 200 -15.53 -3.96 -6.74
C ALA A 200 -14.29 -4.49 -6.03
N LEU A 201 -13.25 -4.82 -6.78
CA LEU A 201 -11.91 -5.03 -6.24
C LEU A 201 -11.21 -3.69 -6.09
N ALA A 202 -10.57 -3.44 -4.94
CA ALA A 202 -9.84 -2.21 -4.69
C ALA A 202 -8.62 -2.40 -3.80
N GLY A 203 -7.59 -1.59 -4.02
CA GLY A 203 -6.42 -1.56 -3.16
C GLY A 203 -5.23 -0.94 -3.87
N GLY A 204 -4.04 -1.48 -3.66
CA GLY A 204 -2.84 -0.94 -4.31
C GLY A 204 -1.63 -1.88 -4.26
N VAL A 205 -0.64 -1.54 -5.06
CA VAL A 205 0.62 -2.30 -5.18
C VAL A 205 1.81 -1.36 -5.22
N SER A 206 2.86 -1.72 -4.49
CA SER A 206 4.14 -1.01 -4.54
C SER A 206 4.80 -1.16 -5.91
N GLU A 207 5.68 -0.22 -6.26
CA GLU A 207 6.66 -0.50 -7.31
C GLU A 207 7.64 -1.60 -6.84
N LYS A 208 8.34 -2.19 -7.82
CA LYS A 208 9.48 -3.08 -7.54
C LYS A 208 10.63 -2.25 -7.01
N VAL A 209 11.35 -2.77 -6.02
CA VAL A 209 12.57 -2.13 -5.56
C VAL A 209 13.64 -2.27 -6.65
N SER A 210 14.08 -1.13 -7.18
CA SER A 210 14.99 -1.00 -8.32
C SER A 210 16.10 0.02 -8.00
N PRO A 211 17.19 0.06 -8.79
CA PRO A 211 18.17 1.15 -8.67
C PRO A 211 17.53 2.54 -8.81
N LEU A 212 16.55 2.69 -9.71
CA LEU A 212 15.84 3.95 -9.94
C LEU A 212 14.94 4.31 -8.75
N SER A 213 14.26 3.34 -8.13
CA SER A 213 13.44 3.60 -6.94
C SER A 213 14.30 4.04 -5.75
N ILE A 214 15.49 3.45 -5.56
CA ILE A 214 16.44 3.87 -4.53
C ILE A 214 16.99 5.26 -4.83
N ALA A 215 17.42 5.52 -6.06
CA ALA A 215 17.88 6.85 -6.46
C ALA A 215 16.81 7.92 -6.23
N ARG A 216 15.56 7.63 -6.61
CA ARG A 216 14.41 8.52 -6.40
C ARG A 216 14.19 8.83 -4.92
N GLY A 217 14.19 7.79 -4.08
CA GLY A 217 14.03 7.95 -2.63
C GLY A 217 15.17 8.74 -1.97
N LEU A 218 16.41 8.57 -2.44
CA LEU A 218 17.56 9.38 -1.99
C LEU A 218 17.45 10.83 -2.42
N CYS A 219 17.04 11.09 -3.68
CA CYS A 219 16.81 12.45 -4.18
C CYS A 219 15.70 13.17 -3.40
N PHE A 220 14.66 12.44 -2.97
CA PHE A 220 13.63 13.00 -2.09
C PHE A 220 14.06 13.12 -0.62
N GLY A 221 15.19 12.53 -0.23
CA GLY A 221 15.69 12.57 1.15
C GLY A 221 14.81 11.79 2.15
N ILE A 222 14.04 10.81 1.69
CA ILE A 222 13.10 10.05 2.53
C ILE A 222 13.69 8.75 3.09
N LEU A 223 14.72 8.19 2.44
CA LEU A 223 15.26 6.89 2.82
C LEU A 223 16.15 6.97 4.05
N ASN A 224 16.13 5.91 4.84
CA ASN A 224 17.15 5.66 5.84
C ASN A 224 18.48 5.36 5.13
N THR A 225 19.48 6.20 5.41
CA THR A 225 20.85 6.13 4.87
C THR A 225 21.86 5.61 5.89
N ASP A 226 21.41 5.09 7.03
CA ASP A 226 22.26 4.36 7.95
C ASP A 226 22.80 3.10 7.23
N ASN A 227 24.12 2.98 7.14
CA ASN A 227 24.81 1.91 6.44
C ASN A 227 25.42 0.87 7.39
N THR A 228 25.02 0.89 8.66
CA THR A 228 25.38 -0.13 9.64
C THR A 228 24.69 -1.47 9.34
N HIS A 229 24.99 -2.51 10.12
CA HIS A 229 24.38 -3.83 9.94
C HIS A 229 22.89 -3.90 10.33
N ASP A 230 22.34 -2.85 10.94
CA ASP A 230 20.97 -2.82 11.49
C ASP A 230 20.10 -1.75 10.80
N ILE A 231 20.09 -1.76 9.46
CA ILE A 231 19.21 -0.87 8.70
C ILE A 231 17.76 -1.27 8.95
N ARG A 232 17.00 -0.37 9.56
CA ARG A 232 15.63 -0.59 9.97
C ARG A 232 14.75 0.62 9.68
N CYS A 233 13.46 0.36 9.48
CA CYS A 233 12.44 1.38 9.60
C CYS A 233 12.04 1.47 11.09
N SER A 234 12.15 2.64 11.71
CA SER A 234 11.79 2.85 13.13
C SER A 234 10.55 3.74 13.26
N PRO A 235 9.32 3.24 12.98
CA PRO A 235 8.09 4.02 13.18
C PRO A 235 8.01 4.57 14.60
N PHE A 236 7.85 5.89 14.71
CA PHE A 236 7.79 6.64 15.96
C PHE A 236 9.00 6.46 16.90
N GLY A 237 10.12 5.94 16.38
CA GLY A 237 11.35 5.79 17.14
C GLY A 237 12.03 7.14 17.39
N ARG A 238 12.63 7.31 18.56
CA ARG A 238 13.42 8.51 18.89
C ARG A 238 14.61 8.71 17.95
N ASP A 239 15.15 7.60 17.43
CA ASP A 239 16.31 7.53 16.56
C ASP A 239 15.95 7.29 15.08
N ARG A 240 14.70 7.55 14.68
CA ARG A 240 14.22 7.35 13.30
C ARG A 240 15.00 8.22 12.30
N ARG A 241 15.40 7.64 11.17
CA ARG A 241 16.30 8.26 10.17
C ARG A 241 15.74 8.28 8.75
N GLY A 242 14.46 7.97 8.58
CA GLY A 242 13.86 7.80 7.26
C GLY A 242 13.23 6.42 7.10
N THR A 243 12.61 6.22 5.95
CA THR A 243 11.90 5.00 5.60
C THR A 243 12.81 3.95 4.98
N VAL A 244 12.30 2.72 4.90
CA VAL A 244 12.92 1.63 4.12
C VAL A 244 11.89 1.16 3.11
N LEU A 245 12.24 1.11 1.83
CA LEU A 245 11.29 0.69 0.79
C LEU A 245 10.85 -0.76 0.99
N GLY A 246 9.56 -1.01 0.78
CA GLY A 246 8.97 -2.33 0.81
C GLY A 246 8.27 -2.68 -0.50
N GLU A 247 8.30 -3.96 -0.85
CA GLU A 247 7.48 -4.53 -1.92
C GLU A 247 6.23 -5.18 -1.32
N GLY A 248 5.07 -4.93 -1.91
CA GLY A 248 3.83 -5.60 -1.52
C GLY A 248 2.58 -5.09 -2.21
N CYS A 249 1.49 -5.85 -2.06
CA CYS A 249 0.19 -5.54 -2.62
C CYS A 249 -0.92 -5.98 -1.67
N GLY A 250 -1.88 -5.10 -1.43
CA GLY A 250 -3.15 -5.42 -0.77
C GLY A 250 -4.31 -5.15 -1.72
N ILE A 251 -5.26 -6.10 -1.81
CA ILE A 251 -6.52 -5.95 -2.55
C ILE A 251 -7.66 -6.45 -1.66
N ILE A 252 -8.74 -5.70 -1.62
CA ILE A 252 -9.99 -6.08 -0.96
C ILE A 252 -11.13 -6.08 -1.97
N SER A 253 -12.12 -6.94 -1.77
CA SER A 253 -13.39 -6.95 -2.50
C SER A 253 -14.45 -6.25 -1.66
N LEU A 254 -15.08 -5.23 -2.22
CA LEU A 254 -16.10 -4.40 -1.58
C LEU A 254 -17.45 -4.59 -2.27
N GLU A 255 -18.51 -4.75 -1.50
CA GLU A 255 -19.88 -4.78 -2.01
C GLU A 255 -20.88 -4.34 -0.92
N LEU A 256 -22.13 -4.10 -1.31
CA LEU A 256 -23.19 -3.87 -0.33
C LEU A 256 -23.47 -5.16 0.44
N GLN A 257 -23.64 -5.05 1.76
CA GLN A 257 -23.95 -6.18 2.64
C GLN A 257 -25.12 -7.01 2.13
N SER A 258 -26.20 -6.36 1.65
CA SER A 258 -27.37 -7.04 1.10
C SER A 258 -27.05 -7.88 -0.15
N GLY A 259 -26.08 -7.46 -0.96
CA GLY A 259 -25.60 -8.22 -2.11
C GLY A 259 -24.80 -9.45 -1.68
N ALA A 260 -23.90 -9.30 -0.71
CA ALA A 260 -23.12 -10.40 -0.15
C ALA A 260 -24.02 -11.45 0.52
N GLU A 261 -25.01 -11.02 1.31
CA GLU A 261 -26.00 -11.89 1.96
C GLU A 261 -26.80 -12.72 0.96
N GLN A 262 -27.25 -12.11 -0.15
CA GLN A 262 -27.96 -12.82 -1.22
C GLN A 262 -27.12 -13.92 -1.88
N ARG A 263 -25.79 -13.75 -1.92
CA ARG A 263 -24.84 -14.72 -2.48
C ARG A 263 -24.27 -15.68 -1.41
N GLY A 264 -24.67 -15.53 -0.15
CA GLY A 264 -24.15 -16.32 0.97
C GLY A 264 -22.66 -16.11 1.22
N ILE A 265 -22.15 -14.90 0.99
CA ILE A 265 -20.74 -14.53 1.22
C ILE A 265 -20.61 -13.83 2.57
N PRO A 266 -19.75 -14.33 3.48
CA PRO A 266 -19.57 -13.72 4.79
C PRO A 266 -18.86 -12.37 4.69
N SER A 267 -19.22 -11.46 5.59
CA SER A 267 -18.50 -10.20 5.79
C SER A 267 -17.21 -10.45 6.57
N LEU A 268 -16.08 -9.96 6.06
CA LEU A 268 -14.80 -9.97 6.76
C LEU A 268 -14.66 -8.76 7.70
N ALA A 269 -15.17 -7.60 7.27
CA ALA A 269 -15.22 -6.34 7.99
C ALA A 269 -16.17 -5.38 7.24
N ALA A 270 -16.53 -4.25 7.85
CA ALA A 270 -17.25 -3.16 7.18
C ALA A 270 -16.34 -1.94 7.01
N VAL A 271 -16.48 -1.22 5.89
CA VAL A 271 -15.91 0.12 5.73
C VAL A 271 -17.01 1.12 6.07
N THR A 272 -16.83 1.92 7.12
CA THR A 272 -17.91 2.78 7.64
C THR A 272 -17.61 4.27 7.54
N GLY A 273 -16.35 4.65 7.42
CA GLY A 273 -15.93 6.04 7.29
C GLY A 273 -14.66 6.18 6.47
N TYR A 274 -14.52 7.32 5.82
CA TYR A 274 -13.27 7.74 5.20
C TYR A 274 -13.18 9.26 5.22
N GLY A 275 -11.95 9.78 5.23
CA GLY A 275 -11.68 11.21 5.19
C GLY A 275 -10.46 11.49 4.33
N VAL A 276 -10.48 12.62 3.63
CA VAL A 276 -9.36 13.06 2.78
C VAL A 276 -9.10 14.53 3.00
N SER A 277 -7.83 14.89 3.01
CA SER A 277 -7.41 16.28 3.14
C SER A 277 -6.10 16.49 2.40
N PHE A 278 -5.78 17.77 2.16
CA PHE A 278 -4.55 18.15 1.50
C PHE A 278 -4.01 19.42 2.15
N GLU A 279 -2.76 19.39 2.61
CA GLU A 279 -2.01 20.59 2.98
C GLU A 279 -0.51 20.30 2.95
N LEU A 280 0.25 21.19 2.31
CA LEU A 280 1.70 21.17 2.25
C LEU A 280 2.24 22.57 2.62
N THR A 281 3.39 22.63 3.29
CA THR A 281 4.11 23.88 3.57
C THR A 281 5.37 23.97 2.70
N GLU A 282 5.84 25.20 2.42
CA GLU A 282 7.00 25.42 1.55
C GLU A 282 8.29 24.72 2.04
N ASP A 283 8.40 24.51 3.35
CA ASP A 283 9.60 23.96 4.00
C ASP A 283 9.54 22.43 4.24
N SER A 284 8.52 21.71 3.74
CA SER A 284 8.37 20.29 4.05
C SER A 284 7.87 19.44 2.87
N HIS A 285 8.47 18.26 2.70
CA HIS A 285 7.98 17.18 1.83
C HIS A 285 7.10 16.19 2.61
N CYS A 286 6.25 16.70 3.50
CA CYS A 286 5.22 15.89 4.16
C CYS A 286 4.01 16.75 4.55
N PRO A 287 2.81 16.15 4.69
CA PRO A 287 1.62 16.90 5.05
C PRO A 287 1.72 17.47 6.47
N THR A 288 0.95 18.52 6.73
CA THR A 288 0.85 19.13 8.05
C THR A 288 0.11 18.21 9.03
N SER A 289 0.37 18.37 10.33
CA SER A 289 -0.42 17.69 11.38
C SER A 289 -1.91 18.04 11.29
N ARG A 290 -2.25 19.28 10.91
CA ARG A 290 -3.63 19.72 10.66
C ARG A 290 -4.32 18.94 9.54
N ALA A 291 -3.65 18.70 8.41
CA ALA A 291 -4.22 17.88 7.35
C ALA A 291 -4.47 16.45 7.83
N ILE A 292 -3.49 15.84 8.52
CA ILE A 292 -3.66 14.48 9.06
C ILE A 292 -4.84 14.43 10.05
N SER A 293 -4.96 15.39 10.97
CA SER A 293 -6.11 15.50 11.89
C SER A 293 -7.44 15.60 11.14
N LEU A 294 -7.51 16.48 10.13
CA LEU A 294 -8.73 16.69 9.37
C LEU A 294 -9.18 15.43 8.61
N ALA A 295 -8.25 14.63 8.07
CA ALA A 295 -8.58 13.37 7.43
C ALA A 295 -9.16 12.36 8.45
N MET A 296 -8.57 12.27 9.64
CA MET A 296 -9.09 11.41 10.72
C MET A 296 -10.47 11.86 11.19
N GLU A 297 -10.66 13.15 11.45
CA GLU A 297 -11.92 13.74 11.89
C GLU A 297 -13.04 13.51 10.87
N GLN A 298 -12.78 13.75 9.58
CA GLN A 298 -13.75 13.47 8.53
C GLN A 298 -14.14 11.98 8.46
N ALA A 299 -13.17 11.07 8.66
CA ALA A 299 -13.45 9.64 8.66
C ALA A 299 -14.36 9.26 9.83
N ILE A 300 -14.05 9.77 11.04
CA ILE A 300 -14.83 9.58 12.27
C ILE A 300 -16.24 10.14 12.11
N ASP A 301 -16.38 11.37 11.62
CA ASP A 301 -17.66 12.01 11.37
C ASP A 301 -18.49 11.25 10.34
N ARG A 302 -17.88 10.80 9.23
CA ARG A 302 -18.57 10.03 8.19
C ARG A 302 -19.06 8.67 8.70
N ALA A 303 -18.35 8.07 9.66
CA ALA A 303 -18.79 6.85 10.35
C ALA A 303 -19.85 7.12 11.45
N ASN A 304 -20.17 8.38 11.74
CA ASN A 304 -21.00 8.79 12.89
C ASN A 304 -20.44 8.29 14.23
N LEU A 305 -19.12 8.31 14.38
CA LEU A 305 -18.39 7.91 15.59
C LEU A 305 -17.86 9.14 16.31
N ARG A 306 -17.26 8.92 17.48
CA ARG A 306 -16.44 9.90 18.20
C ARG A 306 -15.05 9.32 18.42
N PRO A 307 -14.02 10.15 18.71
CA PRO A 307 -12.67 9.65 18.97
C PRO A 307 -12.58 8.51 20.01
N PRO A 308 -13.31 8.53 21.15
CA PRO A 308 -13.29 7.41 22.12
C PRO A 308 -13.87 6.09 21.60
N ASP A 309 -14.55 6.09 20.45
CA ASP A 309 -15.16 4.88 19.88
C ASP A 309 -14.16 4.10 18.99
N ILE A 310 -12.96 4.63 18.75
CA ILE A 310 -11.87 4.00 17.97
C ILE A 310 -10.93 3.22 18.90
N ASP A 311 -10.75 1.93 18.64
CA ASP A 311 -9.98 1.02 19.51
C ASP A 311 -8.49 0.94 19.11
N LEU A 312 -8.20 1.15 17.82
CA LEU A 312 -6.87 1.05 17.24
C LEU A 312 -6.68 2.06 16.10
N ILE A 313 -5.52 2.69 16.07
CA ILE A 313 -5.00 3.42 14.91
C ILE A 313 -3.88 2.57 14.27
N ILE A 314 -4.06 2.17 13.02
CA ILE A 314 -2.95 1.73 12.18
C ILE A 314 -2.37 2.98 11.52
N ALA A 315 -1.26 3.46 12.09
CA ALA A 315 -0.62 4.69 11.67
C ALA A 315 0.08 4.54 10.32
N HIS A 316 0.23 5.65 9.60
CA HIS A 316 1.11 5.68 8.43
C HIS A 316 2.56 5.43 8.87
N ALA A 317 3.09 6.23 9.79
CA ALA A 317 4.37 6.06 10.50
C ALA A 317 5.45 5.29 9.71
N ASP A 318 6.07 5.99 8.77
CA ASP A 318 7.05 5.44 7.82
C ASP A 318 8.50 5.62 8.28
N GLY A 319 8.72 6.14 9.50
CA GLY A 319 10.04 6.34 10.07
C GLY A 319 10.74 7.63 9.64
N THR A 320 10.06 8.48 8.86
CA THR A 320 10.58 9.81 8.53
C THR A 320 10.42 10.76 9.71
N TYR A 321 11.40 11.63 9.95
CA TYR A 321 11.40 12.47 11.14
C TYR A 321 10.17 13.39 11.23
N MET A 322 9.94 14.18 10.17
CA MET A 322 8.85 15.15 10.10
C MET A 322 7.49 14.47 9.98
N GLY A 323 7.40 13.44 9.15
CA GLY A 323 6.14 12.74 8.92
C GLY A 323 5.60 12.05 10.16
N ASP A 324 6.44 11.31 10.88
CA ASP A 324 6.05 10.68 12.15
C ASP A 324 5.75 11.74 13.22
N LYS A 325 6.50 12.85 13.25
CA LYS A 325 6.24 13.97 14.18
C LYS A 325 4.85 14.57 13.96
N HIS A 326 4.51 14.90 12.71
CA HIS A 326 3.21 15.47 12.39
C HIS A 326 2.06 14.49 12.66
N GLU A 327 2.28 13.19 12.45
CA GLU A 327 1.27 12.19 12.79
C GLU A 327 1.09 12.03 14.30
N ILE A 328 2.16 12.10 15.11
CA ILE A 328 2.06 12.15 16.58
C ILE A 328 1.20 13.34 17.01
N GLU A 329 1.51 14.53 16.50
CA GLU A 329 0.76 15.77 16.80
C GLU A 329 -0.71 15.65 16.39
N ALA A 330 -0.98 15.07 15.22
CA ALA A 330 -2.33 14.90 14.71
C ALA A 330 -3.15 13.94 15.58
N ILE A 331 -2.56 12.81 16.01
CA ILE A 331 -3.22 11.86 16.91
C ILE A 331 -3.49 12.52 18.27
N HIS A 332 -2.54 13.30 18.81
CA HIS A 332 -2.77 14.04 20.07
C HIS A 332 -3.90 15.05 19.96
N HIS A 333 -4.03 15.71 18.81
CA HIS A 333 -5.10 16.66 18.56
C HIS A 333 -6.46 15.97 18.52
N THR A 334 -6.61 15.01 17.59
CA THR A 334 -7.89 14.35 17.30
C THR A 334 -8.39 13.49 18.47
N PHE A 335 -7.47 12.88 19.24
CA PHE A 335 -7.81 12.01 20.38
C PHE A 335 -7.54 12.65 21.74
N SER A 336 -7.40 13.98 21.81
CA SER A 336 -7.01 14.72 23.03
C SER A 336 -7.80 14.35 24.30
N GLY A 337 -9.08 13.99 24.18
CA GLY A 337 -9.94 13.57 25.30
C GLY A 337 -9.84 12.11 25.73
N CYS A 338 -9.08 11.28 25.00
CA CYS A 338 -8.98 9.81 25.20
C CYS A 338 -7.63 9.25 24.74
N ILE A 339 -6.58 10.09 24.76
CA ILE A 339 -5.30 9.78 24.12
C ILE A 339 -4.58 8.59 24.80
N ASP A 340 -4.78 8.41 26.09
CA ASP A 340 -4.21 7.34 26.90
C ASP A 340 -4.90 5.98 26.72
N SER A 341 -6.07 5.95 26.06
CA SER A 341 -6.82 4.73 25.77
C SER A 341 -6.73 4.24 24.32
N VAL A 342 -6.13 5.02 23.41
CA VAL A 342 -6.01 4.62 22.00
C VAL A 342 -4.74 3.80 21.75
N ASN A 343 -4.91 2.59 21.21
CA ASN A 343 -3.79 1.77 20.75
C ASN A 343 -3.31 2.27 19.40
N VAL A 344 -1.99 2.25 19.18
CA VAL A 344 -1.37 2.62 17.90
C VAL A 344 -0.41 1.52 17.45
N PHE A 345 -0.50 1.16 16.17
CA PHE A 345 0.33 0.16 15.50
C PHE A 345 0.83 0.70 14.16
N SER A 346 2.00 0.25 13.71
CA SER A 346 2.51 0.45 12.35
C SER A 346 3.17 -0.83 11.86
N SER A 347 2.79 -1.26 10.65
CA SER A 347 3.32 -2.43 9.96
C SER A 347 4.70 -2.18 9.32
N LYS A 348 5.05 -0.91 9.06
CA LYS A 348 6.18 -0.54 8.20
C LYS A 348 7.54 -0.85 8.81
N GLY A 349 7.62 -0.95 10.14
CA GLY A 349 8.82 -1.44 10.83
C GLY A 349 9.21 -2.86 10.41
N ALA A 350 8.23 -3.71 10.07
CA ALA A 350 8.45 -5.08 9.64
C ALA A 350 8.40 -5.25 8.11
N LEU A 351 7.50 -4.53 7.44
CA LEU A 351 7.22 -4.71 6.01
C LEU A 351 7.90 -3.69 5.10
N GLY A 352 8.57 -2.68 5.67
CA GLY A 352 8.98 -1.48 4.93
C GLY A 352 7.78 -0.65 4.46
N HIS A 353 8.06 0.47 3.81
CA HIS A 353 7.03 1.30 3.20
C HIS A 353 6.71 0.83 1.79
N MET A 354 5.55 0.19 1.63
CA MET A 354 5.04 -0.35 0.36
C MET A 354 4.39 0.69 -0.56
N LEU A 355 4.69 1.98 -0.38
CA LEU A 355 4.18 3.08 -1.21
C LEU A 355 2.67 2.94 -1.46
N ALA A 356 2.24 2.94 -2.73
CA ALA A 356 0.84 2.79 -3.14
C ALA A 356 0.13 1.53 -2.59
N GLY A 357 0.87 0.47 -2.28
CA GLY A 357 0.34 -0.74 -1.66
C GLY A 357 0.18 -0.67 -0.14
N ALA A 358 0.82 0.28 0.55
CA ALA A 358 0.92 0.30 2.00
C ALA A 358 -0.46 0.38 2.67
N ALA A 359 -1.30 1.32 2.26
CA ALA A 359 -2.59 1.55 2.88
C ALA A 359 -3.54 0.36 2.69
N ALA A 360 -3.53 -0.26 1.50
CA ALA A 360 -4.33 -1.45 1.23
C ALA A 360 -3.84 -2.69 1.98
N VAL A 361 -2.52 -2.85 2.16
CA VAL A 361 -1.96 -3.90 3.03
C VAL A 361 -2.40 -3.69 4.48
N ASP A 362 -2.34 -2.46 4.98
CA ASP A 362 -2.80 -2.12 6.33
C ASP A 362 -4.30 -2.40 6.51
N ALA A 363 -5.14 -2.20 5.49
CA ALA A 363 -6.55 -2.60 5.50
C ALA A 363 -6.74 -4.11 5.61
N VAL A 364 -5.98 -4.91 4.83
CA VAL A 364 -6.04 -6.37 4.93
C VAL A 364 -5.54 -6.85 6.31
N LEU A 365 -4.47 -6.26 6.84
CA LEU A 365 -4.02 -6.56 8.21
C LEU A 365 -5.09 -6.19 9.25
N GLY A 366 -5.80 -5.08 9.05
CA GLY A 366 -6.94 -4.67 9.87
C GLY A 366 -8.02 -5.75 9.98
N ILE A 367 -8.33 -6.45 8.87
CA ILE A 367 -9.26 -7.60 8.89
C ILE A 367 -8.78 -8.68 9.87
N TYR A 368 -7.51 -9.06 9.79
CA TYR A 368 -6.94 -10.08 10.67
C TYR A 368 -6.89 -9.63 12.13
N ILE A 369 -6.59 -8.35 12.39
CA ILE A 369 -6.62 -7.77 13.73
C ILE A 369 -8.03 -7.85 14.33
N LEU A 370 -9.06 -7.48 13.57
CA LEU A 370 -10.47 -7.58 13.99
C LEU A 370 -10.87 -9.03 14.27
N GLN A 371 -10.50 -9.96 13.39
CA GLN A 371 -10.87 -11.38 13.50
C GLN A 371 -10.18 -12.10 14.65
N HIS A 372 -8.89 -11.84 14.86
CA HIS A 372 -8.11 -12.48 15.92
C HIS A 372 -8.18 -11.73 17.25
N GLY A 373 -8.63 -10.47 17.24
CA GLY A 373 -8.66 -9.58 18.39
C GLY A 373 -7.27 -9.23 18.94
N ILE A 374 -6.23 -9.41 18.13
CA ILE A 374 -4.82 -9.26 18.52
C ILE A 374 -4.22 -8.10 17.75
N ILE A 375 -3.48 -7.22 18.44
CA ILE A 375 -2.70 -6.15 17.82
C ILE A 375 -1.23 -6.60 17.79
N PRO A 376 -0.59 -6.68 16.60
CA PRO A 376 0.84 -7.00 16.51
C PRO A 376 1.71 -5.93 17.17
N ALA A 377 2.94 -6.29 17.53
CA ALA A 377 3.91 -5.31 17.97
C ALA A 377 4.52 -4.55 16.79
N VAL A 378 4.77 -3.26 16.98
CA VAL A 378 5.65 -2.48 16.11
C VAL A 378 7.06 -3.06 16.20
N TYR A 379 7.58 -3.51 15.06
CA TYR A 379 8.93 -4.04 14.96
C TYR A 379 9.98 -2.95 15.17
N ALA A 380 11.05 -3.29 15.90
CA ALA A 380 12.24 -2.47 16.11
C ALA A 380 12.02 -1.01 16.55
N SER A 381 11.09 -0.78 17.50
CA SER A 381 10.96 0.50 18.21
C SER A 381 11.37 0.37 19.69
N PRO A 382 12.68 0.16 20.01
CA PRO A 382 13.12 -0.03 21.39
C PRO A 382 13.13 1.27 22.20
N LEU A 383 13.26 2.43 21.53
CA LEU A 383 13.22 3.75 22.12
C LEU A 383 12.19 4.59 21.38
N GLN A 384 11.05 4.81 22.02
CA GLN A 384 9.96 5.61 21.47
C GLN A 384 10.29 7.10 21.56
N ASP A 385 9.72 7.90 20.65
CA ASP A 385 9.72 9.35 20.76
C ASP A 385 9.07 9.77 22.09
N GLU A 386 9.80 10.57 22.88
CA GLU A 386 9.42 10.95 24.24
C GLU A 386 8.14 11.82 24.29
N THR A 387 7.72 12.35 23.15
CA THR A 387 6.49 13.15 23.04
C THR A 387 5.22 12.29 23.00
N ILE A 388 5.31 10.99 22.72
CA ILE A 388 4.14 10.11 22.56
C ILE A 388 3.34 9.98 23.86
N LYS A 389 2.02 10.16 23.75
CA LYS A 389 1.05 10.03 24.85
C LYS A 389 0.05 8.89 24.66
N PHE A 390 0.02 8.30 23.47
CA PHE A 390 -0.84 7.15 23.12
C PHE A 390 -0.15 5.82 23.42
N MET A 391 -0.92 4.73 23.41
CA MET A 391 -0.37 3.38 23.64
C MET A 391 0.21 2.80 22.35
N LEU A 392 1.50 3.05 22.11
CA LEU A 392 2.22 2.39 21.03
C LEU A 392 2.46 0.91 21.38
N VAL A 393 1.86 0.00 20.62
CA VAL A 393 1.98 -1.45 20.84
C VAL A 393 3.39 -1.90 20.47
N SER A 394 4.28 -2.02 21.45
CA SER A 394 5.71 -2.32 21.26
C SER A 394 6.14 -3.53 22.11
N GLY A 395 7.24 -4.17 21.70
CA GLY A 395 7.82 -5.32 22.40
C GLY A 395 7.15 -6.66 22.09
N LYS A 396 5.83 -6.80 22.32
CA LYS A 396 5.09 -8.04 22.02
C LYS A 396 3.64 -7.78 21.59
N PRO A 397 3.02 -8.68 20.79
CA PRO A 397 1.60 -8.57 20.47
C PRO A 397 0.72 -8.55 21.72
N ILE A 398 -0.41 -7.85 21.64
CA ILE A 398 -1.40 -7.75 22.74
C ILE A 398 -2.78 -8.23 22.29
N LYS A 399 -3.53 -8.82 23.21
CA LYS A 399 -4.95 -9.13 23.02
C LYS A 399 -5.75 -7.92 23.47
N ALA A 400 -6.50 -7.30 22.56
CA ALA A 400 -7.25 -6.07 22.82
C ALA A 400 -8.68 -6.08 22.25
N ASP A 401 -9.02 -7.09 21.44
CA ASP A 401 -10.34 -7.28 20.83
C ASP A 401 -10.91 -6.01 20.18
N PRO A 402 -10.13 -5.29 19.35
CA PRO A 402 -10.60 -4.05 18.72
C PRO A 402 -11.80 -4.35 17.83
N ARG A 403 -12.79 -3.47 17.88
CA ARG A 403 -13.97 -3.50 17.02
C ARG A 403 -13.93 -2.44 15.93
N ARG A 404 -13.20 -1.35 16.15
CA ARG A 404 -13.07 -0.23 15.21
C ARG A 404 -11.61 0.17 15.03
N ILE A 405 -11.15 0.11 13.79
CA ILE A 405 -9.80 0.45 13.40
C ILE A 405 -9.85 1.68 12.50
N LEU A 406 -9.09 2.70 12.86
CA LEU A 406 -8.78 3.82 11.99
C LEU A 406 -7.42 3.57 11.34
N ILE A 407 -7.31 3.72 10.03
CA ILE A 407 -6.07 3.50 9.28
C ILE A 407 -5.68 4.80 8.59
N ASN A 408 -4.43 5.23 8.76
CA ASN A 408 -3.89 6.44 8.15
C ASN A 408 -3.01 6.13 6.95
N SER A 409 -3.11 6.96 5.92
CA SER A 409 -2.13 7.06 4.85
C SER A 409 -1.88 8.52 4.49
N ARG A 410 -0.64 8.83 4.10
CA ARG A 410 -0.22 10.16 3.68
C ARG A 410 0.87 10.07 2.63
N SER A 411 0.96 11.11 1.80
CA SER A 411 1.96 11.23 0.75
C SER A 411 2.85 12.45 0.96
N TYR A 412 4.06 12.40 0.43
CA TYR A 412 5.08 13.43 0.61
C TYR A 412 4.71 14.80 0.02
N GLU A 413 3.61 14.89 -0.74
CA GLU A 413 3.17 16.11 -1.43
C GLU A 413 1.95 16.78 -0.79
N GLY A 414 1.53 16.33 0.41
CA GLY A 414 0.49 17.01 1.19
C GLY A 414 -0.84 16.27 1.29
N GLN A 415 -1.04 15.20 0.51
CA GLN A 415 -2.26 14.40 0.53
C GLN A 415 -2.33 13.50 1.76
N CYS A 416 -3.48 13.47 2.42
CA CYS A 416 -3.79 12.59 3.56
C CYS A 416 -5.12 11.87 3.31
N ALA A 417 -5.19 10.62 3.75
CA ALA A 417 -6.41 9.82 3.74
C ALA A 417 -6.49 8.97 5.01
N SER A 418 -7.70 8.87 5.58
CA SER A 418 -7.99 7.98 6.70
C SER A 418 -9.21 7.11 6.36
N LEU A 419 -9.19 5.85 6.77
CA LEU A 419 -10.27 4.87 6.58
C LEU A 419 -10.68 4.30 7.93
N ILE A 420 -11.97 4.07 8.15
CA ILE A 420 -12.49 3.35 9.31
C ILE A 420 -13.03 1.99 8.87
N MET A 421 -12.53 0.96 9.54
CA MET A 421 -12.98 -0.41 9.42
C MET A 421 -13.61 -0.88 10.73
N GLU A 422 -14.75 -1.54 10.64
CA GLU A 422 -15.44 -2.13 11.79
C GLU A 422 -15.53 -3.65 11.66
N ALA A 423 -15.47 -4.36 12.79
CA ALA A 423 -15.70 -5.78 12.84
C ALA A 423 -17.04 -6.14 12.17
N ALA A 424 -17.07 -7.27 11.47
CA ALA A 424 -18.34 -7.84 11.02
C ALA A 424 -19.22 -8.13 12.23
N ASP A 425 -20.53 -7.90 12.08
CA ASP A 425 -21.47 -8.28 13.13
C ASP A 425 -21.49 -9.81 13.17
N ASN A 426 -20.99 -10.40 14.26
CA ASN A 426 -21.15 -11.83 14.50
C ASN A 426 -22.64 -12.09 14.70
N GLU A 427 -23.32 -12.63 13.69
CA GLU A 427 -24.60 -13.33 13.94
C GLU A 427 -24.32 -14.42 14.98
N SER A 428 -24.95 -14.26 16.14
CA SER A 428 -24.80 -15.12 17.31
C SER A 428 -25.62 -16.39 17.17
#